data_AF-A0A1X7Q0Z4-F1
#
_entry.id   AF-A0A1X7Q0Z4-F1
#
_cell.length_a   1.000
_cell.length_b   1.000
_cell.length_c   1.000
_cell.angle_alpha   90.00
_cell.angle_beta   90.00
_cell.angle_gamma   90.00
#
_symmetry.space_group_name_H-M   'P 1'
#
loop_
_entity.id
_entity.type
_entity.pdbx_description
1 polymer ?
#
loop_
_entity_poly.entity_id
_entity_poly.type
_entity_poly.pdbx_seq_one_letter_code
_entity_poly.pdbx_strand_id
1 'polypeptide(L)'
;MYRTLSQQLRFDVVSAVERAVRLNGVVNVPVLAEAVRLRNEPENVAREDIEGLVVQHAQALGAAMVFSSEDYLDHGQTPVGMFG
;
A
#
# COMPACT_ATOMS: atom_id res chain seq x y z
N MET A 1 -12.94 -3.77 -16.83
CA MET A 1 -14.23 -3.62 -16.11
C MET A 1 -13.99 -2.59 -15.00
N TYR A 2 -14.75 -1.50 -14.94
CA TYR A 2 -14.67 -0.56 -13.81
C TYR A 2 -15.53 -1.11 -12.67
N ARG A 3 -14.91 -1.61 -11.61
CA ARG A 3 -15.61 -2.03 -10.40
C ARG A 3 -16.04 -0.75 -9.66
N THR A 4 -17.33 -0.64 -9.32
CA THR A 4 -17.81 0.48 -8.50
C THR A 4 -17.35 0.27 -7.06
N LEU A 5 -16.16 0.76 -6.74
CA LEU A 5 -15.62 0.75 -5.39
C LEU A 5 -16.39 1.73 -4.49
N SER A 6 -16.60 1.36 -3.23
CA SER A 6 -17.32 2.20 -2.28
C SER A 6 -16.57 3.53 -2.04
N GLN A 7 -17.30 4.58 -1.65
CA GLN A 7 -16.66 5.84 -1.25
C GLN A 7 -15.76 5.64 -0.02
N GLN A 8 -16.13 4.71 0.88
CA GLN A 8 -15.37 4.40 2.08
C GLN A 8 -14.01 3.77 1.72
N LEU A 9 -14.00 2.76 0.85
CA LEU A 9 -12.76 2.13 0.40
C LEU A 9 -11.83 3.13 -0.28
N ARG A 10 -12.37 4.00 -1.14
CA ARG A 10 -11.57 5.05 -1.78
C ARG A 10 -10.97 6.02 -0.77
N PHE A 11 -11.76 6.44 0.23
CA PHE A 11 -11.28 7.29 1.30
C PHE A 11 -10.18 6.60 2.13
N ASP A 12 -10.36 5.32 2.45
CA ASP A 12 -9.36 4.54 3.18
C ASP A 12 -8.06 4.38 2.40
N VAL A 13 -8.11 4.16 1.08
CA VAL A 13 -6.92 4.15 0.22
C VAL A 13 -6.21 5.49 0.25
N VAL A 14 -6.94 6.59 0.00
CA VAL A 14 -6.35 7.94 -0.02
C VAL A 14 -5.69 8.27 1.31
N SER A 15 -6.39 8.03 2.42
CA SER A 15 -5.87 8.28 3.76
C SER A 15 -4.64 7.43 4.08
N ALA A 16 -4.63 6.16 3.69
CA ALA A 16 -3.51 5.26 3.89
C ALA A 16 -2.27 5.70 3.09
N VAL A 17 -2.45 6.09 1.82
CA VAL A 17 -1.36 6.58 0.96
C VAL A 17 -0.77 7.87 1.52
N GLU A 18 -1.60 8.86 1.84
CA GLU A 18 -1.12 10.12 2.42
C GLU A 18 -0.34 9.88 3.71
N ARG A 19 -0.80 8.97 4.56
CA ARG A 19 -0.11 8.62 5.80
C ARG A 19 1.25 7.99 5.53
N ALA A 20 1.33 7.03 4.60
CA ALA A 20 2.59 6.37 4.25
C ALA A 20 3.61 7.37 3.68
N VAL A 21 3.16 8.29 2.81
CA VAL A 21 4.02 9.35 2.27
C VAL A 21 4.53 10.28 3.38
N ARG A 22 3.66 10.70 4.30
CA ARG A 22 4.06 11.62 5.40
C ARG A 22 5.04 10.97 6.38
N LEU A 23 4.90 9.68 6.65
CA LEU A 23 5.72 8.96 7.64
C LEU A 23 7.05 8.48 7.06
N ASN A 24 7.01 7.87 5.87
CA ASN A 24 8.15 7.11 5.34
C ASN A 24 8.72 7.70 4.03
N GLY A 25 8.01 8.64 3.40
CA GLY A 25 8.38 9.19 2.08
C GLY A 25 8.25 8.19 0.92
N VAL A 26 7.84 6.95 1.21
CA VAL A 26 7.71 5.86 0.24
C VAL A 26 6.45 5.03 0.54
N VAL A 27 5.80 4.56 -0.51
CA VAL A 27 4.56 3.76 -0.46
C VAL A 27 4.89 2.33 -0.88
N ASN A 28 4.79 1.39 0.06
CA ASN A 28 4.86 -0.04 -0.27
C ASN A 28 3.49 -0.52 -0.76
N VAL A 29 3.33 -0.65 -2.08
CA VAL A 29 2.02 -0.82 -2.73
C VAL A 29 1.32 -2.12 -2.30
N PRO A 30 1.95 -3.31 -2.37
CA PRO A 30 1.30 -4.56 -1.95
C PRO A 30 0.93 -4.58 -0.47
N VAL A 31 1.83 -4.09 0.39
CA VAL A 31 1.62 -4.06 1.86
C VAL A 31 0.48 -3.11 2.23
N LEU A 32 0.47 -1.90 1.66
CA LEU A 32 -0.56 -0.91 1.92
C LEU A 32 -1.92 -1.35 1.38
N ALA A 33 -1.95 -1.94 0.17
CA ALA A 33 -3.17 -2.46 -0.42
C ALA A 33 -3.76 -3.61 0.40
N GLU A 34 -2.92 -4.52 0.90
CA GLU A 34 -3.37 -5.59 1.79
C GLU A 34 -3.92 -5.05 3.11
N ALA A 35 -3.25 -4.07 3.71
CA ALA A 35 -3.74 -3.44 4.94
C ALA A 35 -5.12 -2.78 4.74
N VAL A 36 -5.33 -2.09 3.61
CA VAL A 36 -6.65 -1.52 3.28
C VAL A 36 -7.69 -2.60 2.99
N ARG A 37 -7.31 -3.68 2.29
CA ARG A 37 -8.18 -4.81 1.99
C ARG A 37 -8.69 -5.48 3.26
N LEU A 38 -7.81 -5.74 4.23
CA LEU A 38 -8.17 -6.36 5.52
C LEU A 38 -9.07 -5.44 6.36
N ARG A 39 -8.86 -4.12 6.29
CA ARG A 39 -9.75 -3.13 6.96
C ARG A 39 -11.15 -3.05 6.32
N ASN A 40 -11.26 -3.44 5.05
CA ASN A 40 -12.49 -3.40 4.25
C ASN A 40 -12.91 -4.81 3.80
N GLU A 41 -12.60 -5.85 4.59
CA GLU A 41 -12.88 -7.26 4.28
C GLU A 41 -14.33 -7.53 3.81
N PRO A 42 -15.38 -6.89 4.38
CA PRO A 42 -16.76 -7.09 3.93
C PRO A 42 -17.03 -6.68 2.48
N GLU A 43 -16.20 -5.82 1.88
CA GLU A 43 -16.38 -5.40 0.48
C GLU A 43 -15.93 -6.45 -0.54
N ASN A 44 -15.15 -7.46 -0.11
CA ASN A 44 -14.66 -8.56 -0.97
C ASN A 44 -14.02 -8.05 -2.28
N VAL A 45 -13.21 -7.00 -2.17
CA VAL A 45 -12.46 -6.40 -3.27
C VAL A 45 -11.11 -7.10 -3.41
N ALA A 46 -10.69 -7.34 -4.65
CA ALA A 46 -9.39 -7.96 -4.91
C ALA A 46 -8.26 -7.02 -4.48
N ARG A 47 -7.16 -7.58 -3.98
CA ARG A 47 -5.99 -6.77 -3.59
C ARG A 47 -5.48 -5.95 -4.78
N GLU A 48 -5.45 -6.53 -5.97
CA GLU A 48 -4.99 -5.89 -7.22
C GLU A 48 -5.82 -4.65 -7.60
N ASP A 49 -7.14 -4.67 -7.34
CA ASP A 49 -8.02 -3.51 -7.56
C ASP A 49 -7.60 -2.35 -6.64
N ILE A 50 -7.22 -2.66 -5.40
CA ILE A 50 -6.76 -1.68 -4.40
C ILE A 50 -5.34 -1.21 -4.72
N GLU A 51 -4.44 -2.11 -5.15
CA GLU A 51 -3.09 -1.77 -5.61
C GLU A 51 -3.14 -0.75 -6.75
N GLY A 52 -4.07 -0.91 -7.70
CA GLY A 52 -4.29 0.05 -8.78
C GLY A 52 -4.64 1.46 -8.27
N LEU A 53 -5.50 1.56 -7.25
CA LEU A 53 -5.81 2.85 -6.62
C LEU A 53 -4.62 3.44 -5.86
N VAL A 54 -3.89 2.60 -5.12
CA VAL A 54 -2.70 3.01 -4.37
C VAL A 54 -1.65 3.60 -5.31
N VAL A 55 -1.38 2.93 -6.44
CA VAL A 55 -0.45 3.43 -7.48
C VAL A 55 -0.93 4.78 -8.03
N GLN A 56 -2.21 4.87 -8.39
CA GLN A 56 -2.77 6.11 -8.95
C GLN A 56 -2.59 7.30 -7.99
N HIS A 57 -2.89 7.09 -6.71
CA HIS A 57 -2.76 8.15 -5.71
C HIS A 57 -1.30 8.47 -5.35
N ALA A 58 -0.44 7.46 -5.22
CA ALA A 58 0.98 7.67 -4.96
C ALA A 58 1.67 8.43 -6.12
N GLN A 59 1.33 8.12 -7.36
CA GLN A 59 1.79 8.86 -8.54
C GLN A 59 1.33 10.32 -8.53
N ALA A 60 0.06 10.57 -8.21
CA ALA A 60 -0.48 11.94 -8.11
C ALA A 60 0.23 12.79 -7.04
N LEU A 61 0.73 12.15 -5.97
CA LEU A 61 1.51 12.79 -4.91
C LEU A 61 3.01 12.88 -5.22
N GLY A 62 3.49 12.29 -6.33
CA GLY A 62 4.91 12.19 -6.63
C GLY A 62 5.70 11.34 -5.64
N ALA A 63 5.04 10.40 -4.96
CA ALA A 63 5.66 9.55 -3.96
C ALA A 63 6.51 8.45 -4.58
N ALA A 64 7.62 8.11 -3.92
CA ALA A 64 8.36 6.88 -4.24
C ALA A 64 7.48 5.66 -3.93
N MET A 65 7.55 4.63 -4.76
CA MET A 65 6.77 3.40 -4.60
C MET A 65 7.68 2.18 -4.58
N VAL A 66 7.35 1.20 -3.73
CA VAL A 66 7.97 -0.12 -3.68
C VAL A 66 6.92 -1.18 -3.99
N PHE A 67 7.33 -2.20 -4.75
CA PHE A 67 6.48 -3.32 -5.16
C PHE A 67 7.06 -4.63 -4.60
N SER A 68 7.20 -4.71 -3.28
CA SER A 68 7.63 -5.92 -2.58
C SER A 68 6.53 -6.42 -1.68
N SER A 69 6.42 -7.74 -1.55
CA SER A 69 5.58 -8.39 -0.54
C SER A 69 6.15 -8.25 0.88
N GLU A 70 7.41 -7.85 1.00
CA GLU A 70 8.08 -7.64 2.29
C GLU A 70 8.05 -6.14 2.64
N ASP A 71 7.73 -5.83 3.89
CA ASP A 71 7.85 -4.48 4.42
C ASP A 71 9.29 -4.23 4.87
N TYR A 72 10.12 -3.69 3.98
CA TYR A 72 11.52 -3.36 4.29
C TYR A 72 11.69 -2.08 5.12
N LEU A 73 10.59 -1.48 5.57
CA LEU A 73 10.57 -0.25 6.36
C LEU A 73 10.43 -0.59 7.86
N ASP A 74 11.32 -1.43 8.38
CA ASP A 74 11.57 -1.51 9.82
C ASP A 74 13.06 -1.33 10.14
N HIS A 75 13.28 -0.66 11.25
CA HIS A 75 14.49 -0.01 11.72
C HIS A 75 15.68 -0.95 11.84
N GLY A 76 16.70 -0.74 10.99
CA GLY A 76 18.08 -1.16 11.22
C GLY A 76 18.26 -2.59 11.74
N GLN A 77 18.21 -3.59 10.86
CA GLN A 77 18.89 -4.86 11.10
C GLN A 77 19.42 -5.45 9.79
N THR A 78 20.70 -5.79 9.85
CA THR A 78 21.59 -6.40 8.85
C THR A 78 21.00 -7.65 8.17
N PRO A 79 21.37 -7.92 6.90
CA PRO A 79 21.08 -9.20 6.28
C PRO A 79 21.85 -10.30 7.02
N VAL A 80 21.16 -11.08 7.87
CA VAL A 80 21.67 -12.34 8.39
C VAL A 80 21.58 -13.34 7.24
N GLY A 81 22.70 -13.54 6.54
CA GLY A 81 22.79 -14.49 5.43
C GLY A 81 24.11 -14.54 4.69
N MET A 82 25.17 -13.90 5.19
CA MET A 82 26.53 -14.08 4.69
C MET A 82 27.42 -14.38 5.90
N PHE A 83 28.10 -15.53 5.86
CA PHE A 83 28.94 -16.15 6.89
C PHE A 83 28.21 -17.04 7.92
N GLY A 84 28.40 -18.34 7.72
CA GLY A 84 27.96 -19.46 8.55
C GLY A 84 28.14 -20.75 7.78
#